data_AF-G5AGE2-F1
#
_entry.id   AF-G5AGE2-F1
#
_cell.length_a   1.000
_cell.length_b   1.000
_cell.length_c   1.000
_cell.angle_alpha   90.00
_cell.angle_beta   90.00
_cell.angle_gamma   90.00
#
_symmetry.space_group_name_H-M   'P 1'
#
loop_
_entity.id
_entity.type
_entity.pdbx_description
1 polymer ?
#
loop_
_entity_poly.entity_id
_entity_poly.type
_entity_poly.pdbx_seq_one_letter_code
_entity_poly.pdbx_strand_id
1 'polypeptide(L)'
;MARRHDVDVNDIDLEEEELDTDDLEAAGCAVCALGAHRPRLPVAPQVQLPASGAPVHSVTALVADAHTLQRENQELRAQNELVSAHNAGLATNASVLHDRNLAILHRAREGYRAGMIRLEQALLSWEHAERDYAVLEDQMADFRARAERVDAAEALLRAERGSSTEQYRDLQTQLRAARDQVPDLTAQLARAPATPPPSTLNGITCGSSWPLPSSSATPLSPSVTTLEQQRAPADEELRAARASLSQSRMEIEAAQNLNVPLQDDLRRVNALLVAHAEELRRGVTRIHELEESVATATTLRVAAESEMARAQAGELCATSRAAQYRAGWLSIRRSSQQRRGAVGAQTHRLSARVAELEEERDLAIRERDERAVAWRRMLRDARRGRELARRVRDELADRLAGVATRVGGQIDTADLVRRLEATFTAEIDGAIPLPPDIPTSAAVPAASAVPVPASTASSSGARAGSSASTAGSTTGACPPAGPSGSRPVPTSSAA
;
A
#
# COMPACT_ATOMS: atom_id res chain seq x y z
N MET A 1 -30.21 -24.28 -4.50
CA MET A 1 -30.30 -22.80 -4.32
C MET A 1 -30.20 -22.48 -2.83
N ALA A 2 -28.99 -22.28 -2.30
CA ALA A 2 -28.82 -21.65 -1.00
C ALA A 2 -28.89 -20.13 -1.17
N ARG A 3 -29.50 -19.41 -0.23
CA ARG A 3 -29.56 -17.94 -0.28
C ARG A 3 -28.21 -17.39 0.15
N ARG A 4 -27.55 -16.66 -0.76
CA ARG A 4 -26.40 -15.82 -0.38
C ARG A 4 -26.88 -14.87 0.71
N HIS A 5 -26.15 -14.81 1.81
CA HIS A 5 -26.20 -13.66 2.70
C HIS A 5 -25.20 -12.68 2.09
N ASP A 6 -25.71 -11.83 1.21
CA ASP A 6 -24.95 -10.68 0.75
C ASP A 6 -24.77 -9.79 2.00
N VAL A 7 -23.53 -9.66 2.48
CA VAL A 7 -23.19 -8.81 3.62
C VAL A 7 -23.61 -7.39 3.26
N ASP A 8 -24.48 -6.79 4.06
CA ASP A 8 -25.02 -5.48 3.73
C ASP A 8 -23.91 -4.43 3.91
N VAL A 9 -23.93 -3.39 3.08
CA VAL A 9 -23.05 -2.23 3.28
C VAL A 9 -23.36 -1.54 4.61
N ASN A 10 -24.58 -1.74 5.13
CA ASN A 10 -25.00 -1.33 6.47
C ASN A 10 -24.42 -2.19 7.61
N ASP A 11 -23.90 -3.40 7.37
CA ASP A 11 -23.17 -4.18 8.40
C ASP A 11 -21.77 -3.59 8.70
N ILE A 12 -21.37 -2.55 7.97
CA ILE A 12 -20.19 -1.75 8.28
C ILE A 12 -20.63 -0.61 9.20
N ASP A 13 -20.88 -0.94 10.47
CA ASP A 13 -20.85 0.01 11.58
C ASP A 13 -19.43 0.58 11.71
N LEU A 14 -19.11 1.53 10.83
CA LEU A 14 -18.26 2.64 11.20
C LEU A 14 -19.08 3.48 12.16
N GLU A 15 -18.97 3.16 13.45
CA GLU A 15 -19.12 4.18 14.48
C GLU A 15 -18.10 5.27 14.15
N GLU A 16 -18.54 6.29 13.39
CA GLU A 16 -17.93 7.60 13.41
C GLU A 16 -18.20 8.16 14.81
N GLU A 17 -17.48 7.62 15.80
CA GLU A 17 -17.29 8.19 17.13
C GLU A 17 -16.70 9.58 16.89
N GLU A 18 -17.61 10.56 16.79
CA GLU A 18 -17.35 11.95 16.51
C GLU A 18 -16.23 12.40 17.45
N LEU A 19 -15.11 12.83 16.88
CA LEU A 19 -13.86 13.05 17.62
C LEU A 19 -14.08 14.09 18.71
N ASP A 20 -14.38 13.63 19.92
CA ASP A 20 -14.94 14.46 21.00
C ASP A 20 -14.18 15.79 21.14
N THR A 21 -14.84 16.84 20.65
CA THR A 21 -14.32 18.20 20.62
C THR A 21 -14.66 18.97 21.88
N ASP A 22 -15.58 18.50 22.71
CA ASP A 22 -16.05 19.24 23.88
C ASP A 22 -14.97 19.24 24.96
N ASP A 23 -14.12 18.20 24.98
CA ASP A 23 -12.86 18.13 25.73
C ASP A 23 -11.85 19.26 25.36
N LEU A 24 -11.95 19.87 24.18
CA LEU A 24 -11.13 21.05 23.80
C LEU A 24 -11.67 22.37 24.39
N GLU A 25 -12.96 22.46 24.70
CA GLU A 25 -13.53 23.62 25.40
C GLU A 25 -13.47 23.47 26.92
N ALA A 26 -13.64 22.25 27.44
CA ALA A 26 -13.55 21.95 28.87
C ALA A 26 -12.16 22.19 29.44
N ALA A 27 -11.10 21.82 28.71
CA ALA A 27 -9.70 22.00 29.10
C ALA A 27 -9.20 23.44 28.83
N GLY A 28 -9.89 24.44 29.40
CA GLY A 28 -9.64 25.87 29.20
C GLY A 28 -8.15 26.25 29.26
N CYS A 29 -7.58 26.54 28.09
CA CYS A 29 -6.16 26.80 27.84
C CYS A 29 -5.49 27.63 28.95
N ALA A 30 -4.66 27.00 29.80
CA ALA A 30 -4.03 27.67 30.94
C ALA A 30 -3.14 28.86 30.53
N VAL A 31 -2.45 28.75 29.38
CA VAL A 31 -1.67 29.84 28.77
C VAL A 31 -2.56 31.02 28.36
N CYS A 32 -3.81 30.75 27.99
CA CYS A 32 -4.80 31.75 27.60
C CYS A 32 -5.48 32.37 28.85
N ALA A 33 -5.73 31.58 29.89
CA ALA A 33 -6.28 32.01 31.18
C ALA A 33 -5.32 32.90 31.99
N LEU A 34 -4.01 32.69 31.88
CA LEU A 34 -2.97 33.60 32.41
C LEU A 34 -2.89 34.94 31.62
N GLY A 35 -3.61 35.04 30.50
CA GLY A 35 -3.58 36.16 29.58
C GLY A 35 -2.29 36.22 28.76
N ALA A 36 -2.34 36.94 27.63
CA ALA A 36 -1.19 37.13 26.73
C ALA A 36 -0.15 38.14 27.29
N HIS A 37 0.21 38.00 28.57
CA HIS A 37 1.25 38.76 29.25
C HIS A 37 2.64 38.34 28.75
N ARG A 38 2.97 38.78 27.53
CA ARG A 38 4.29 38.60 26.91
C ARG A 38 5.37 39.06 27.89
N PRO A 39 6.26 38.16 28.37
CA PRO A 39 7.31 38.54 29.30
C PRO A 39 8.13 39.70 28.73
N ARG A 40 8.19 40.81 29.47
CA ARG A 40 9.05 41.93 29.10
C ARG A 40 10.48 41.54 29.44
N LEU A 41 11.40 41.84 28.53
CA LEU A 41 12.83 41.81 28.85
C LEU A 41 13.09 42.83 29.96
N PRO A 42 13.95 42.52 30.95
CA PRO A 42 14.41 43.49 31.93
C PRO A 42 14.90 44.76 31.24
N VAL A 43 14.31 45.90 31.60
CA VAL A 43 14.87 47.21 31.25
C VAL A 43 16.20 47.36 32.01
N ALA A 44 17.19 47.98 31.40
CA ALA A 44 18.47 48.24 32.08
C ALA A 44 18.22 49.02 33.38
N PRO A 45 18.91 48.68 34.49
CA PRO A 45 18.64 49.27 35.80
C PRO A 45 18.80 50.79 35.76
N GLN A 46 17.83 51.51 36.30
CA GLN A 46 17.79 52.98 36.23
C GLN A 46 18.85 53.61 37.14
N VAL A 47 19.29 52.88 38.16
CA VAL A 47 20.37 53.27 39.08
C VAL A 47 21.71 52.75 38.58
N GLN A 48 22.62 53.66 38.23
CA GLN A 48 24.03 53.32 38.03
C GLN A 48 24.73 53.25 39.38
N LEU A 49 25.07 52.03 39.83
CA LEU A 49 25.81 51.82 41.07
C LEU A 49 27.19 52.51 41.01
N PRO A 50 27.55 53.36 41.98
CA PRO A 50 28.86 53.99 42.02
C PRO A 50 29.95 52.93 42.24
N ALA A 51 31.13 53.15 41.66
CA ALA A 51 32.27 52.24 41.78
C ALA A 51 32.70 52.07 43.25
N SER A 52 33.18 50.88 43.62
CA SER A 52 33.63 50.58 44.98
C SER A 52 34.72 51.57 45.44
N GLY A 53 34.50 52.22 46.58
CA GLY A 53 35.38 53.26 47.12
C GLY A 53 35.12 54.68 46.61
N ALA A 54 34.16 54.91 45.71
CA ALA A 54 33.79 56.25 45.28
C ALA A 54 33.14 57.06 46.42
N PRO A 55 33.39 58.39 46.54
CA PRO A 55 32.75 59.22 47.56
C PRO A 55 31.23 59.27 47.40
N VAL A 56 30.49 59.01 48.49
CA VAL A 56 29.03 59.18 48.53
C VAL A 56 28.71 60.65 48.71
N HIS A 57 28.31 61.32 47.63
CA HIS A 57 28.07 62.77 47.60
C HIS A 57 26.78 63.20 48.33
N SER A 58 25.83 62.28 48.54
CA SER A 58 24.68 62.46 49.44
C SER A 58 24.13 61.12 49.93
N VAL A 59 23.86 61.03 51.24
CA VAL A 59 23.19 59.85 51.84
C VAL A 59 21.73 59.75 51.39
N THR A 60 21.03 60.87 51.17
CA THR A 60 19.62 60.85 50.74
C THR A 60 19.45 60.36 49.30
N ALA A 61 20.43 60.63 48.44
CA ALA A 61 20.47 60.06 47.09
C ALA A 61 20.65 58.54 47.15
N LEU A 62 21.66 58.05 47.90
CA LEU A 62 21.92 56.62 48.07
C LEU A 62 20.71 55.84 48.63
N VAL A 63 19.92 56.44 49.51
CA VAL A 63 18.69 55.84 50.04
C VAL A 63 17.57 55.81 48.97
N ALA A 64 17.43 56.85 48.15
CA ALA A 64 16.47 56.86 47.04
C ALA A 64 16.85 55.83 45.94
N ASP A 65 18.14 55.68 45.66
CA ASP A 65 18.69 54.67 44.75
C ASP A 65 18.43 53.26 45.29
N ALA A 66 18.71 53.01 46.58
CA ALA A 66 18.42 51.73 47.23
C ALA A 66 16.94 51.35 47.19
N HIS A 67 16.03 52.29 47.45
CA HIS A 67 14.58 52.07 47.32
C HIS A 67 14.11 51.93 45.87
N THR A 68 14.91 52.34 44.88
CA THR A 68 14.61 52.14 43.46
C THR A 68 15.05 50.75 43.02
N LEU A 69 16.30 50.36 43.33
CA LEU A 69 16.79 49.00 43.15
C LEU A 69 15.93 47.95 43.89
N GLN A 70 15.42 48.28 45.09
CA GLN A 70 14.50 47.40 45.82
C GLN A 70 13.21 47.12 45.04
N ARG A 71 12.65 48.14 44.36
CA ARG A 71 11.43 48.01 43.54
C ARG A 71 11.70 47.26 42.24
N GLU A 72 12.79 47.58 41.53
CA GLU A 72 13.23 46.83 40.34
C GLU A 72 13.45 45.34 40.69
N ASN A 73 14.07 45.05 41.83
CA ASN A 73 14.33 43.69 42.29
C ASN A 73 13.06 42.96 42.78
N GLN A 74 12.02 43.67 43.18
CA GLN A 74 10.69 43.10 43.43
C GLN A 74 9.96 42.79 42.13
N GLU A 75 9.99 43.69 41.14
CA GLU A 75 9.39 43.45 39.83
C GLU A 75 10.03 42.26 39.10
N LEU A 76 11.37 42.15 39.14
CA LEU A 76 12.09 41.01 38.58
C LEU A 76 11.73 39.66 39.23
N ARG A 77 11.40 39.63 40.53
CA ARG A 77 10.88 38.40 41.16
C ARG A 77 9.50 38.03 40.62
N ALA A 78 8.57 38.99 40.57
CA ALA A 78 7.22 38.76 40.03
C ALA A 78 7.26 38.33 38.54
N GLN A 79 8.15 38.91 37.74
CA GLN A 79 8.37 38.48 36.35
C GLN A 79 8.93 37.05 36.27
N ASN A 80 9.87 36.67 37.14
CA ASN A 80 10.42 35.31 37.18
C ASN A 80 9.40 34.27 37.66
N GLU A 81 8.57 34.62 38.64
CA GLU A 81 7.44 33.80 39.12
C GLU A 81 6.41 33.57 38.00
N LEU A 82 6.07 34.60 37.23
CA LEU A 82 5.19 34.50 36.06
C LEU A 82 5.79 33.61 34.96
N VAL A 83 7.08 33.75 34.65
CA VAL A 83 7.78 32.90 33.67
C VAL A 83 7.84 31.45 34.15
N SER A 84 8.07 31.21 35.44
CA SER A 84 8.05 29.87 36.04
C SER A 84 6.66 29.21 35.92
N ALA A 85 5.60 29.94 36.26
CA ALA A 85 4.22 29.47 36.12
C ALA A 85 3.84 29.20 34.65
N HIS A 86 4.27 30.06 33.72
CA HIS A 86 4.06 29.86 32.29
C HIS A 86 4.79 28.62 31.76
N ASN A 87 6.06 28.41 32.15
CA ASN A 87 6.84 27.24 31.79
C ASN A 87 6.25 25.94 32.36
N ALA A 88 5.72 25.97 33.59
CA ALA A 88 4.99 24.85 34.17
C ALA A 88 3.70 24.53 33.38
N GLY A 89 2.93 25.56 33.00
CA GLY A 89 1.74 25.41 32.16
C GLY A 89 2.06 24.82 30.78
N LEU A 90 3.16 25.25 30.15
CA LEU A 90 3.66 24.67 28.89
C LEU A 90 4.09 23.21 29.06
N ALA A 91 4.76 22.85 30.15
CA ALA A 91 5.16 21.47 30.43
C ALA A 91 3.96 20.54 30.62
N THR A 92 2.94 20.96 31.38
CA THR A 92 1.69 20.21 31.55
C THR A 92 0.97 20.02 30.20
N ASN A 93 0.85 21.08 29.40
CA ASN A 93 0.25 21.01 28.07
C ASN A 93 1.03 20.07 27.13
N ALA A 94 2.36 20.08 27.20
CA ALA A 94 3.21 19.16 26.44
C ALA A 94 3.01 17.70 26.85
N SER A 95 2.77 17.41 28.14
CA SER A 95 2.41 16.05 28.59
C SER A 95 1.06 15.62 28.03
N VAL A 96 0.01 16.43 28.19
CA VAL A 96 -1.34 16.12 27.69
C VAL A 96 -1.33 15.88 26.16
N LEU A 97 -0.56 16.68 25.42
CA LEU A 97 -0.34 16.46 23.98
C LEU A 97 0.45 15.19 23.68
N HIS A 98 1.43 14.81 24.52
CA HIS A 98 2.17 13.56 24.38
C HIS A 98 1.24 12.35 24.58
N ASP A 99 0.47 12.35 25.66
CA ASP A 99 -0.44 11.26 26.04
C ASP A 99 -1.57 11.10 25.00
N ARG A 100 -2.12 12.20 24.49
CA ARG A 100 -3.08 12.19 23.36
C ARG A 100 -2.46 11.60 22.08
N ASN A 101 -1.21 11.95 21.75
CA ASN A 101 -0.51 11.38 20.60
C ASN A 101 -0.23 9.87 20.78
N LEU A 102 0.10 9.41 21.99
CA LEU A 102 0.21 7.98 22.30
C LEU A 102 -1.13 7.26 22.11
N ALA A 103 -2.23 7.79 22.65
CA ALA A 103 -3.57 7.20 22.50
C ALA A 103 -4.01 7.07 21.03
N ILE A 104 -3.70 8.08 20.18
CA ILE A 104 -3.95 8.02 18.73
C ILE A 104 -3.10 6.93 18.07
N LEU A 105 -1.81 6.82 18.42
CA LEU A 105 -0.91 5.79 17.89
C LEU A 105 -1.31 4.37 18.33
N HIS A 106 -1.90 4.21 19.52
CA HIS A 106 -2.45 2.95 20.00
C HIS A 106 -3.70 2.53 19.21
N ARG A 107 -4.72 3.41 19.13
CA ARG A 107 -5.92 3.15 18.32
C ARG A 107 -5.59 2.85 16.85
N ALA A 108 -4.61 3.56 16.26
CA ALA A 108 -4.15 3.30 14.90
C ALA A 108 -3.48 1.92 14.72
N ARG A 109 -2.72 1.44 15.72
CA ARG A 109 -2.10 0.10 15.71
C ARG A 109 -3.14 -1.01 15.90
N GLU A 110 -4.15 -0.77 16.73
CA GLU A 110 -5.26 -1.70 16.95
C GLU A 110 -6.15 -1.82 15.70
N GLY A 111 -6.53 -0.70 15.09
CA GLY A 111 -7.24 -0.69 13.80
C GLY A 111 -6.46 -1.38 12.68
N TYR A 112 -5.13 -1.19 12.62
CA TYR A 112 -4.27 -1.92 11.66
C TYR A 112 -4.28 -3.44 11.92
N ARG A 113 -4.16 -3.88 13.17
CA ARG A 113 -4.22 -5.31 13.54
C ARG A 113 -5.58 -5.92 13.19
N ALA A 114 -6.68 -5.24 13.52
CA ALA A 114 -8.02 -5.70 13.17
C ALA A 114 -8.21 -5.78 11.64
N GLY A 115 -7.69 -4.81 10.89
CA GLY A 115 -7.68 -4.84 9.42
C GLY A 115 -6.89 -6.01 8.85
N MET A 116 -5.72 -6.34 9.41
CA MET A 116 -4.93 -7.51 9.01
C MET A 116 -5.66 -8.83 9.28
N ILE A 117 -6.27 -8.99 10.46
CA ILE A 117 -7.06 -10.20 10.80
C ILE A 117 -8.25 -10.37 9.83
N ARG A 118 -8.98 -9.29 9.52
CA ARG A 118 -10.07 -9.32 8.52
C ARG A 118 -9.55 -9.67 7.12
N LEU A 119 -8.36 -9.22 6.74
CA LEU A 119 -7.73 -9.56 5.46
C LEU A 119 -7.31 -11.04 5.39
N GLU A 120 -6.72 -11.58 6.46
CA GLU A 120 -6.36 -13.00 6.58
C GLU A 120 -7.60 -13.89 6.50
N GLN A 121 -8.70 -13.52 7.16
CA GLN A 121 -10.00 -14.21 7.06
C GLN A 121 -10.60 -14.13 5.63
N ALA A 122 -10.47 -12.99 4.95
CA ALA A 122 -10.92 -12.83 3.57
C ALA A 122 -10.10 -13.67 2.57
N LEU A 123 -8.78 -13.78 2.78
CA LEU A 123 -7.92 -14.66 1.97
C LEU A 123 -8.25 -16.14 2.22
N LEU A 124 -8.40 -16.56 3.48
CA LEU A 124 -8.77 -17.92 3.83
C LEU A 124 -10.14 -18.31 3.24
N SER A 125 -11.15 -17.44 3.33
CA SER A 125 -12.48 -17.72 2.73
C SER A 125 -12.45 -17.75 1.20
N TRP A 126 -11.59 -16.93 0.56
CA TRP A 126 -11.35 -17.01 -0.89
C TRP A 126 -10.72 -18.34 -1.30
N GLU A 127 -9.69 -18.83 -0.59
CA GLU A 127 -9.11 -20.16 -0.88
C GLU A 127 -10.11 -21.32 -0.67
N HIS A 128 -11.02 -21.22 0.30
CA HIS A 128 -12.08 -22.22 0.47
C HIS A 128 -13.06 -22.19 -0.69
N ALA A 129 -13.48 -21.00 -1.12
CA ALA A 129 -14.34 -20.85 -2.30
C ALA A 129 -13.66 -21.37 -3.58
N GLU A 130 -12.35 -21.16 -3.77
CA GLU A 130 -11.59 -21.70 -4.90
C GLU A 130 -11.57 -23.23 -4.91
N ARG A 131 -11.39 -23.87 -3.74
CA ARG A 131 -11.49 -25.33 -3.57
C ARG A 131 -12.90 -25.85 -3.87
N ASP A 132 -13.94 -25.17 -3.39
CA ASP A 132 -15.34 -25.52 -3.68
C ASP A 132 -15.66 -25.38 -5.18
N TYR A 133 -15.10 -24.37 -5.87
CA TYR A 133 -15.23 -24.24 -7.32
C TYR A 133 -14.55 -25.38 -8.07
N ALA A 134 -13.32 -25.77 -7.69
CA ALA A 134 -12.63 -26.91 -8.31
C ALA A 134 -13.44 -28.22 -8.17
N VAL A 135 -13.98 -28.49 -6.97
CA VAL A 135 -14.86 -29.64 -6.72
C VAL A 135 -16.14 -29.59 -7.56
N LEU A 136 -16.68 -28.41 -7.85
CA LEU A 136 -17.82 -28.23 -8.74
C LEU A 136 -17.46 -28.41 -10.22
N GLU A 137 -16.26 -28.00 -10.65
CA GLU A 137 -15.77 -28.23 -12.01
C GLU A 137 -15.54 -29.72 -12.29
N ASP A 138 -14.94 -30.46 -11.35
CA ASP A 138 -14.81 -31.92 -11.41
C ASP A 138 -16.18 -32.60 -11.55
N GLN A 139 -17.17 -32.19 -10.75
CA GLN A 139 -18.54 -32.69 -10.86
C GLN A 139 -19.17 -32.37 -12.23
N MET A 140 -18.96 -31.17 -12.76
CA MET A 140 -19.45 -30.80 -14.10
C MET A 140 -18.76 -31.61 -15.22
N ALA A 141 -17.47 -31.91 -15.09
CA ALA A 141 -16.75 -32.78 -16.02
C ALA A 141 -17.32 -34.22 -15.96
N ASP A 142 -17.58 -34.73 -14.76
CA ASP A 142 -18.14 -36.07 -14.55
C ASP A 142 -19.59 -36.17 -15.09
N PHE A 143 -20.40 -35.11 -14.99
CA PHE A 143 -21.72 -35.03 -15.64
C PHE A 143 -21.62 -34.98 -17.18
N ARG A 144 -20.67 -34.24 -17.76
CA ARG A 144 -20.43 -34.22 -19.23
C ARG A 144 -20.02 -35.60 -19.74
N ALA A 145 -19.06 -36.23 -19.08
CA ALA A 145 -18.61 -37.58 -19.41
C ALA A 145 -19.70 -38.66 -19.19
N ARG A 146 -20.75 -38.39 -18.42
CA ARG A 146 -21.96 -39.24 -18.34
C ARG A 146 -22.91 -38.98 -19.52
N ALA A 147 -23.13 -37.73 -19.91
CA ALA A 147 -23.94 -37.37 -21.08
C ALA A 147 -23.36 -37.95 -22.38
N GLU A 148 -22.06 -37.74 -22.64
CA GLU A 148 -21.36 -38.28 -23.82
C GLU A 148 -21.50 -39.81 -23.96
N ARG A 149 -21.48 -40.54 -22.83
CA ARG A 149 -21.70 -41.99 -22.81
C ARG A 149 -23.15 -42.38 -23.11
N VAL A 150 -24.13 -41.57 -22.71
CA VAL A 150 -25.55 -41.78 -23.05
C VAL A 150 -25.78 -41.49 -24.53
N ASP A 151 -25.22 -40.40 -25.06
CA ASP A 151 -25.33 -40.05 -26.48
C ASP A 151 -24.68 -41.11 -27.37
N ALA A 152 -23.51 -41.62 -26.99
CA ALA A 152 -22.84 -42.73 -27.68
C ALA A 152 -23.65 -44.04 -27.63
N ALA A 153 -24.24 -44.38 -26.49
CA ALA A 153 -25.12 -45.55 -26.37
C ALA A 153 -26.41 -45.40 -27.21
N GLU A 154 -26.99 -44.20 -27.27
CA GLU A 154 -28.16 -43.92 -28.10
C GLU A 154 -27.81 -43.94 -29.60
N ALA A 155 -26.60 -43.50 -29.99
CA ALA A 155 -26.10 -43.63 -31.36
C ALA A 155 -25.93 -45.10 -31.77
N LEU A 156 -25.40 -45.96 -30.89
CA LEU A 156 -25.33 -47.41 -31.11
C LEU A 156 -26.73 -48.02 -31.28
N LEU A 157 -27.68 -47.69 -30.39
CA LEU A 157 -29.06 -48.16 -30.50
C LEU A 157 -29.76 -47.70 -31.79
N ARG A 158 -29.43 -46.50 -32.32
CA ARG A 158 -29.88 -46.06 -33.65
C ARG A 158 -29.27 -46.89 -34.76
N ALA A 159 -27.98 -47.20 -34.69
CA ALA A 159 -27.28 -48.02 -35.69
C ALA A 159 -27.78 -49.47 -35.73
N GLU A 160 -27.99 -50.10 -34.56
CA GLU A 160 -28.59 -51.44 -34.46
C GLU A 160 -30.00 -51.49 -35.06
N ARG A 161 -30.84 -50.49 -34.76
CA ARG A 161 -32.17 -50.35 -35.38
C ARG A 161 -32.08 -50.19 -36.89
N GLY A 162 -31.12 -49.39 -37.39
CA GLY A 162 -30.82 -49.26 -38.81
C GLY A 162 -30.55 -50.62 -39.45
N SER A 163 -29.50 -51.31 -39.00
CA SER A 163 -29.10 -52.62 -39.52
C SER A 163 -30.21 -53.67 -39.40
N SER A 164 -30.98 -53.67 -38.31
CA SER A 164 -32.13 -54.57 -38.16
C SER A 164 -33.22 -54.31 -39.21
N THR A 165 -33.51 -53.05 -39.54
CA THR A 165 -34.46 -52.75 -40.65
C THR A 165 -33.90 -53.11 -42.03
N GLU A 166 -32.59 -53.05 -42.23
CA GLU A 166 -31.94 -53.48 -43.47
C GLU A 166 -31.98 -55.01 -43.62
N GLN A 167 -31.55 -55.75 -42.59
CA GLN A 167 -31.67 -57.22 -42.52
C GLN A 167 -33.11 -57.70 -42.74
N TYR A 168 -34.12 -56.98 -42.22
CA TYR A 168 -35.52 -57.29 -42.47
C TYR A 168 -35.94 -57.08 -43.94
N ARG A 169 -35.48 -55.99 -44.59
CA ARG A 169 -35.72 -55.75 -46.02
C ARG A 169 -35.02 -56.79 -46.89
N ASP A 170 -33.81 -57.17 -46.54
CA ASP A 170 -33.02 -58.19 -47.24
C ASP A 170 -33.65 -59.57 -47.11
N LEU A 171 -34.04 -60.00 -45.91
CA LEU A 171 -34.79 -61.25 -45.70
C LEU A 171 -36.12 -61.24 -46.45
N GLN A 172 -36.85 -60.13 -46.46
CA GLN A 172 -38.09 -60.02 -47.24
C GLN A 172 -37.83 -60.10 -48.76
N THR A 173 -36.67 -59.64 -49.23
CA THR A 173 -36.27 -59.71 -50.65
C THR A 173 -35.75 -61.09 -51.02
N GLN A 174 -34.99 -61.75 -50.14
CA GLN A 174 -34.59 -63.15 -50.26
C GLN A 174 -35.81 -64.08 -50.25
N LEU A 175 -36.83 -63.82 -49.43
CA LEU A 175 -38.09 -64.59 -49.43
C LEU A 175 -38.89 -64.45 -50.74
N ARG A 176 -38.83 -63.28 -51.39
CA ARG A 176 -39.37 -63.11 -52.76
C ARG A 176 -38.52 -63.91 -53.76
N ALA A 177 -37.23 -63.63 -53.85
CA ALA A 177 -36.33 -64.29 -54.80
C ALA A 177 -36.27 -65.83 -54.63
N ALA A 178 -36.35 -66.35 -53.41
CA ALA A 178 -36.41 -67.79 -53.16
C ALA A 178 -37.75 -68.40 -53.62
N ARG A 179 -38.88 -67.71 -53.38
CA ARG A 179 -40.20 -68.09 -53.91
C ARG A 179 -40.20 -68.11 -55.44
N ASP A 180 -39.47 -67.19 -56.07
CA ASP A 180 -39.32 -67.11 -57.52
C ASP A 180 -38.31 -68.16 -58.07
N GLN A 181 -37.36 -68.64 -57.26
CA GLN A 181 -36.36 -69.68 -57.61
C GLN A 181 -36.81 -71.13 -57.39
N VAL A 182 -37.89 -71.39 -56.64
CA VAL A 182 -38.50 -72.72 -56.47
C VAL A 182 -38.72 -73.45 -57.82
N PRO A 183 -39.29 -72.85 -58.88
CA PRO A 183 -39.42 -73.51 -60.17
C PRO A 183 -38.09 -73.92 -60.80
N ASP A 184 -37.03 -73.10 -60.69
CA ASP A 184 -35.75 -73.34 -61.36
C ASP A 184 -34.87 -74.39 -60.65
N LEU A 185 -34.79 -74.35 -59.31
CA LEU A 185 -33.99 -75.33 -58.57
C LEU A 185 -34.57 -76.75 -58.66
N THR A 186 -35.88 -76.87 -58.90
CA THR A 186 -36.56 -78.14 -59.20
C THR A 186 -35.97 -78.83 -60.44
N ALA A 187 -35.23 -78.11 -61.30
CA ALA A 187 -34.56 -78.65 -62.48
C ALA A 187 -33.02 -78.89 -62.33
N GLN A 188 -32.35 -78.64 -61.18
CA GLN A 188 -30.86 -78.50 -61.08
C GLN A 188 -30.01 -79.26 -59.97
N LEU A 189 -29.86 -78.69 -58.73
CA LEU A 189 -29.25 -79.15 -57.40
C LEU A 189 -27.63 -79.06 -56.88
N ALA A 190 -26.85 -77.90 -56.29
CA ALA A 190 -25.46 -77.56 -55.34
C ALA A 190 -24.56 -76.06 -54.91
N ARG A 191 -23.57 -75.65 -53.84
CA ARG A 191 -22.58 -74.28 -53.39
C ARG A 191 -21.30 -74.01 -52.15
N ALA A 192 -20.34 -72.88 -51.86
CA ALA A 192 -19.14 -72.49 -50.69
C ALA A 192 -18.13 -71.04 -50.31
N PRO A 193 -17.13 -70.70 -49.22
CA PRO A 193 -16.23 -69.39 -48.59
C PRO A 193 -14.65 -69.29 -47.76
N ALA A 194 -13.69 -68.39 -47.00
CA ALA A 194 -13.03 -66.93 -46.40
C ALA A 194 -11.55 -66.61 -45.42
N THR A 195 -10.81 -65.37 -44.96
CA THR A 195 -9.35 -64.99 -44.13
C THR A 195 -8.65 -63.53 -43.35
N PRO A 196 -7.42 -63.25 -42.52
CA PRO A 196 -6.73 -62.01 -41.57
C PRO A 196 -5.07 -61.47 -41.12
N PRO A 197 -4.53 -60.38 -40.22
CA PRO A 197 -3.06 -59.58 -39.87
C PRO A 197 -2.31 -58.78 -38.45
N PRO A 198 -1.01 -58.03 -38.23
CA PRO A 198 -0.06 -57.44 -36.95
C PRO A 198 1.08 -56.07 -36.69
N SER A 199 1.94 -55.62 -35.55
CA SER A 199 3.11 -54.40 -35.19
C SER A 199 4.03 -54.08 -33.71
N THR A 200 5.04 -53.16 -33.03
CA THR A 200 6.25 -51.96 -32.96
C THR A 200 7.18 -51.37 -31.55
N LEU A 201 8.35 -50.43 -31.36
CA LEU A 201 9.36 -49.84 -30.11
C LEU A 201 10.42 -48.41 -30.07
N ASN A 202 11.46 -47.66 -29.27
CA ASN A 202 12.42 -47.25 -27.93
C ASN A 202 13.53 -45.87 -27.83
N GLY A 203 14.52 -45.08 -27.01
CA GLY A 203 15.43 -44.64 -25.64
C GLY A 203 16.70 -43.41 -25.57
N ILE A 204 17.70 -42.68 -24.71
CA ILE A 204 18.43 -42.18 -23.26
C ILE A 204 19.77 -41.01 -23.04
N THR A 205 20.38 -40.31 -21.87
CA THR A 205 21.72 -39.28 -21.55
C THR A 205 22.36 -38.74 -20.01
N CYS A 206 23.36 -37.83 -19.35
CA CYS A 206 24.63 -36.70 -19.30
C CYS A 206 25.53 -36.09 -17.89
N GLY A 207 26.61 -35.06 -17.70
CA GLY A 207 27.51 -34.39 -16.43
C GLY A 207 28.74 -33.13 -16.45
N SER A 208 29.73 -32.36 -15.60
CA SER A 208 30.47 -31.86 -14.17
C SER A 208 31.70 -30.61 -13.94
N SER A 209 32.41 -30.05 -12.74
CA SER A 209 33.51 -28.81 -12.44
C SER A 209 34.51 -28.33 -11.06
N TRP A 210 35.52 -27.26 -10.84
CA TRP A 210 36.56 -26.78 -9.58
C TRP A 210 37.55 -25.33 -9.30
N PRO A 211 38.36 -24.86 -8.13
CA PRO A 211 39.17 -23.46 -7.64
C PRO A 211 40.62 -23.13 -6.69
N LEU A 212 41.21 -21.86 -6.17
CA LEU A 212 42.65 -21.38 -5.43
C LEU A 212 43.12 -19.98 -4.44
N PRO A 213 44.41 -19.57 -3.80
CA PRO A 213 44.95 -18.47 -2.66
C PRO A 213 46.41 -17.49 -2.46
N SER A 214 46.90 -16.64 -1.34
CA SER A 214 48.26 -15.66 -1.05
C SER A 214 48.87 -14.84 0.37
N SER A 215 50.04 -13.94 0.61
CA SER A 215 50.77 -13.20 1.93
C SER A 215 51.94 -11.89 2.10
N SER A 216 52.65 -11.30 3.27
CA SER A 216 53.65 -9.98 3.57
C SER A 216 54.75 -9.56 4.87
N ALA A 217 55.51 -8.31 5.18
CA ALA A 217 56.69 -7.84 6.28
C ALA A 217 57.27 -6.27 6.82
N THR A 218 58.39 -5.88 7.73
CA THR A 218 58.89 -4.48 8.52
C THR A 218 60.43 -3.93 9.17
N PRO A 219 60.83 -2.67 9.88
CA PRO A 219 62.24 -1.89 10.34
C PRO A 219 62.70 -0.89 11.71
N LEU A 220 63.91 -0.08 11.98
CA LEU A 220 64.59 0.80 13.24
C LEU A 220 65.82 2.04 13.17
N SER A 221 66.69 2.93 14.00
CA SER A 221 67.18 3.65 15.42
C SER A 221 68.41 4.89 15.64
N PRO A 222 68.87 5.66 16.83
CA PRO A 222 69.83 7.01 17.11
C PRO A 222 70.88 7.50 18.41
N SER A 223 71.66 8.75 18.64
CA SER A 223 72.64 9.39 19.85
C SER A 223 73.31 11.00 19.95
N VAL A 224 74.24 11.88 20.73
CA VAL A 224 75.26 12.28 22.00
C VAL A 224 75.92 13.88 22.37
N THR A 225 76.82 14.38 23.44
CA THR A 225 77.36 15.89 23.98
C THR A 225 78.73 16.39 24.95
N THR A 226 79.19 17.73 25.39
CA THR A 226 80.44 18.36 26.34
C THR A 226 80.66 20.01 26.85
N LEU A 227 81.57 20.94 27.58
CA LEU A 227 82.85 21.39 28.56
C LEU A 227 83.02 22.98 29.26
N GLU A 228 83.94 23.93 29.96
CA GLU A 228 85.42 24.47 30.54
C GLU A 228 85.74 25.81 31.65
N GLN A 229 86.96 26.56 32.02
CA GLN A 229 87.43 27.62 33.23
C GLN A 229 88.65 28.88 33.36
N GLN A 230 89.00 29.82 34.46
CA GLN A 230 90.31 30.80 34.85
C GLN A 230 90.66 31.94 36.15
N ARG A 231 91.75 32.93 36.33
CA ARG A 231 92.43 33.80 37.61
C ARG A 231 93.09 35.41 37.77
N ALA A 232 93.99 35.99 38.80
CA ALA A 232 94.39 37.52 39.36
C ALA A 232 95.83 38.19 40.15
N PRO A 233 96.12 39.55 40.69
CA PRO A 233 97.44 40.50 41.09
C PRO A 233 97.98 41.38 42.52
N ALA A 234 98.81 42.61 42.68
CA ALA A 234 99.82 43.29 43.83
C ALA A 234 100.15 44.93 44.42
N ASP A 235 101.35 45.51 45.06
CA ASP A 235 101.75 46.64 46.24
C ASP A 235 102.74 48.09 46.33
N GLU A 236 103.42 48.73 47.48
CA GLU A 236 104.02 50.25 47.88
C GLU A 236 105.42 50.84 48.77
N GLU A 237 105.73 52.19 49.25
CA GLU A 237 106.95 52.99 49.89
C GLU A 237 106.73 54.03 51.11
N LEU A 238 107.12 53.66 52.34
CA LEU A 238 106.24 53.77 53.53
C LEU A 238 105.82 55.11 54.17
N ARG A 239 106.70 56.07 54.54
CA ARG A 239 106.28 57.20 55.44
C ARG A 239 105.65 58.38 54.69
N ALA A 240 106.15 58.68 53.49
CA ALA A 240 105.47 59.60 52.58
C ALA A 240 104.19 58.96 52.04
N ALA A 241 104.22 57.67 51.68
CA ALA A 241 103.02 56.92 51.30
C ALA A 241 101.95 56.96 52.40
N ARG A 242 102.28 56.87 53.69
CA ARG A 242 101.29 57.04 54.79
C ARG A 242 100.58 58.40 54.79
N ALA A 243 101.26 59.49 54.46
CA ALA A 243 100.64 60.81 54.38
C ALA A 243 99.72 60.90 53.14
N SER A 244 100.22 60.49 51.98
CA SER A 244 99.40 60.37 50.76
C SER A 244 98.22 59.40 50.91
N LEU A 245 98.37 58.31 51.68
CA LEU A 245 97.31 57.38 52.05
C LEU A 245 96.24 58.03 52.92
N SER A 246 96.59 58.99 53.79
CA SER A 246 95.61 59.70 54.61
C SER A 246 94.77 60.67 53.79
N GLN A 247 95.39 61.41 52.87
CA GLN A 247 94.67 62.27 51.93
C GLN A 247 93.86 61.43 50.93
N SER A 248 94.46 60.41 50.34
CA SER A 248 93.80 59.45 49.45
C SER A 248 92.62 58.77 50.14
N ARG A 249 92.72 58.41 51.43
CA ARG A 249 91.57 57.91 52.20
C ARG A 249 90.43 58.92 52.31
N MET A 250 90.70 60.18 52.63
CA MET A 250 89.65 61.21 52.70
C MET A 250 89.03 61.51 51.34
N GLU A 251 89.83 61.51 50.26
CA GLU A 251 89.34 61.65 48.89
C GLU A 251 88.52 60.43 48.45
N ILE A 252 88.92 59.22 48.85
CA ILE A 252 88.17 57.98 48.65
C ILE A 252 86.87 57.98 49.47
N GLU A 253 86.87 58.43 50.73
CA GLU A 253 85.65 58.56 51.55
C GLU A 253 84.70 59.61 50.98
N ALA A 254 85.20 60.77 50.52
CA ALA A 254 84.39 61.77 49.84
C ALA A 254 83.79 61.22 48.53
N ALA A 255 84.58 60.51 47.72
CA ALA A 255 84.11 59.84 46.51
C ALA A 255 83.09 58.73 46.84
N GLN A 256 83.30 57.93 47.89
CA GLN A 256 82.38 56.90 48.34
C GLN A 256 81.05 57.51 48.81
N ASN A 257 81.07 58.57 49.61
CA ASN A 257 79.88 59.27 50.08
C ASN A 257 79.04 59.87 48.93
N LEU A 258 79.67 60.31 47.85
CA LEU A 258 78.98 60.73 46.62
C LEU A 258 78.51 59.54 45.75
N ASN A 259 79.16 58.38 45.86
CA ASN A 259 78.83 57.15 45.12
C ASN A 259 77.66 56.38 45.77
N VAL A 260 77.44 56.50 47.08
CA VAL A 260 76.28 55.91 47.79
C VAL A 260 74.93 56.29 47.15
N PRO A 261 74.53 57.57 47.03
CA PRO A 261 73.25 57.93 46.44
C PRO A 261 73.15 57.53 44.96
N LEU A 262 74.26 57.58 44.21
CA LEU A 262 74.30 57.11 42.82
C LEU A 262 74.03 55.60 42.72
N GLN A 263 74.57 54.80 43.66
CA GLN A 263 74.26 53.37 43.73
C GLN A 263 72.82 53.11 44.18
N ASP A 264 72.27 53.90 45.09
CA ASP A 264 70.86 53.75 45.48
C ASP A 264 69.91 54.10 44.34
N ASP A 265 70.16 55.15 43.58
CA ASP A 265 69.42 55.44 42.34
C ASP A 265 69.58 54.34 41.29
N LEU A 266 70.79 53.79 41.09
CA LEU A 266 71.01 52.64 40.19
C LEU A 266 70.27 51.37 40.65
N ARG A 267 70.26 51.06 41.96
CA ARG A 267 69.48 49.96 42.54
C ARG A 267 67.98 50.18 42.30
N ARG A 268 67.51 51.42 42.48
CA ARG A 268 66.10 51.81 42.35
C ARG A 268 65.61 51.82 40.90
N VAL A 269 66.44 52.28 39.96
CA VAL A 269 66.19 52.17 38.51
C VAL A 269 66.18 50.70 38.07
N ASN A 270 67.14 49.88 38.53
CA ASN A 270 67.12 48.44 38.22
C ASN A 270 65.88 47.74 38.79
N ALA A 271 65.43 48.07 40.00
CA ALA A 271 64.19 47.54 40.56
C ALA A 271 62.96 47.91 39.71
N LEU A 272 62.88 49.15 39.23
CA LEU A 272 61.81 49.61 38.32
C LEU A 272 61.86 48.90 36.95
N LEU A 273 63.06 48.71 36.39
CA LEU A 273 63.25 47.98 35.12
C LEU A 273 62.86 46.50 35.26
N VAL A 274 63.20 45.85 36.36
CA VAL A 274 62.77 44.47 36.66
C VAL A 274 61.26 44.40 36.82
N ALA A 275 60.65 45.30 37.60
CA ALA A 275 59.19 45.33 37.77
C ALA A 275 58.45 45.56 36.43
N HIS A 276 58.96 46.43 35.56
CA HIS A 276 58.41 46.65 34.22
C HIS A 276 58.63 45.45 33.29
N ALA A 277 59.76 44.75 33.38
CA ALA A 277 60.02 43.53 32.62
C ALA A 277 59.13 42.37 33.07
N GLU A 278 58.84 42.25 34.37
CA GLU A 278 57.84 41.32 34.89
C GLU A 278 56.42 41.67 34.42
N GLU A 279 56.02 42.94 34.46
CA GLU A 279 54.67 43.33 34.03
C GLU A 279 54.46 43.17 32.52
N LEU A 280 55.51 43.38 31.71
CA LEU A 280 55.51 42.98 30.30
C LEU A 280 55.35 41.47 30.13
N ARG A 281 56.03 40.63 30.93
CA ARG A 281 55.84 39.17 30.91
C ARG A 281 54.40 38.78 31.28
N ARG A 282 53.84 39.34 32.36
CA ARG A 282 52.41 39.14 32.73
C ARG A 282 51.47 39.65 31.64
N GLY A 283 51.82 40.72 30.94
CA GLY A 283 51.11 41.22 29.75
C GLY A 283 51.07 40.18 28.64
N VAL A 284 52.23 39.63 28.24
CA VAL A 284 52.34 38.60 27.20
C VAL A 284 51.58 37.33 27.59
N THR A 285 51.67 36.86 28.85
CA THR A 285 50.89 35.70 29.31
C THR A 285 49.39 35.93 29.19
N ARG A 286 48.88 37.08 29.66
CA ARG A 286 47.44 37.43 29.55
C ARG A 286 46.99 37.58 28.10
N ILE A 287 47.85 38.05 27.19
CA ILE A 287 47.54 38.10 25.75
C ILE A 287 47.39 36.67 25.20
N HIS A 288 48.29 35.76 25.55
CA HIS A 288 48.23 34.38 25.05
C HIS A 288 47.04 33.59 25.62
N GLU A 289 46.71 33.77 26.90
CA GLU A 289 45.48 33.25 27.52
C GLU A 289 44.22 33.78 26.80
N LEU A 290 44.22 35.07 26.40
CA LEU A 290 43.13 35.65 25.61
C LEU A 290 43.08 35.08 24.19
N GLU A 291 44.22 34.89 23.51
CA GLU A 291 44.30 34.24 22.19
C GLU A 291 43.71 32.82 22.22
N GLU A 292 44.06 32.02 23.24
CA GLU A 292 43.51 30.68 23.43
C GLU A 292 41.99 30.72 23.75
N SER A 293 41.54 31.69 24.55
CA SER A 293 40.11 31.89 24.81
C SER A 293 39.32 32.28 23.56
N VAL A 294 39.94 33.04 22.63
CA VAL A 294 39.33 33.43 21.36
C VAL A 294 39.37 32.25 20.36
N ALA A 295 40.42 31.45 20.34
CA ALA A 295 40.50 30.24 19.50
C ALA A 295 39.44 29.19 19.93
N THR A 296 39.27 28.98 21.23
CA THR A 296 38.23 28.10 21.77
C THR A 296 36.82 28.66 21.55
N ALA A 297 36.58 29.96 21.80
CA ALA A 297 35.27 30.58 21.53
C ALA A 297 34.90 30.55 20.04
N THR A 298 35.85 30.77 19.12
CA THR A 298 35.59 30.74 17.67
C THR A 298 35.35 29.33 17.15
N THR A 299 36.08 28.31 17.63
CA THR A 299 35.81 26.91 17.27
C THR A 299 34.44 26.44 17.79
N LEU A 300 34.05 26.81 19.02
CA LEU A 300 32.71 26.54 19.56
C LEU A 300 31.61 27.23 18.75
N ARG A 301 31.81 28.49 18.31
CA ARG A 301 30.85 29.18 17.44
C ARG A 301 30.67 28.46 16.09
N VAL A 302 31.77 28.08 15.44
CA VAL A 302 31.71 27.36 14.15
C VAL A 302 31.08 25.97 14.31
N ALA A 303 31.31 25.28 15.43
CA ALA A 303 30.63 24.03 15.76
C ALA A 303 29.10 24.24 15.83
N ALA A 304 28.64 25.19 16.65
CA ALA A 304 27.21 25.50 16.81
C ALA A 304 26.55 25.98 15.50
N GLU A 305 27.21 26.80 14.70
CA GLU A 305 26.75 27.21 13.37
C GLU A 305 26.60 26.00 12.43
N SER A 306 27.54 25.06 12.47
CA SER A 306 27.45 23.82 11.69
C SER A 306 26.36 22.87 12.18
N GLU A 307 26.03 22.86 13.47
CA GLU A 307 24.93 22.07 14.03
C GLU A 307 23.56 22.66 13.66
N MET A 308 23.39 23.99 13.74
CA MET A 308 22.18 24.66 13.24
C MET A 308 21.98 24.41 11.74
N ALA A 309 23.04 24.47 10.92
CA ALA A 309 22.95 24.15 9.50
C ALA A 309 22.53 22.70 9.23
N ARG A 310 23.01 21.73 10.02
CA ARG A 310 22.56 20.32 9.94
C ARG A 310 21.10 20.17 10.38
N ALA A 311 20.68 20.86 11.43
CA ALA A 311 19.29 20.84 11.91
C ALA A 311 18.31 21.39 10.85
N GLN A 312 18.63 22.55 10.25
CA GLN A 312 17.85 23.14 9.16
C GLN A 312 17.77 22.23 7.93
N ALA A 313 18.89 21.59 7.54
CA ALA A 313 18.89 20.60 6.45
C ALA A 313 18.02 19.37 6.78
N GLY A 314 18.01 18.93 8.05
CA GLY A 314 17.13 17.88 8.55
C GLY A 314 15.65 18.26 8.48
N GLU A 315 15.30 19.49 8.85
CA GLU A 315 13.94 20.04 8.78
C GLU A 315 13.45 20.17 7.32
N LEU A 316 14.28 20.69 6.42
CA LEU A 316 13.98 20.75 4.99
C LEU A 316 13.78 19.35 4.38
N CYS A 317 14.55 18.35 4.83
CA CYS A 317 14.35 16.95 4.45
C CYS A 317 13.06 16.35 5.04
N ALA A 318 12.70 16.70 6.28
CA ALA A 318 11.46 16.24 6.92
C ALA A 318 10.22 16.85 6.25
N THR A 319 10.21 18.16 6.02
CA THR A 319 9.11 18.88 5.36
C THR A 319 8.94 18.46 3.90
N SER A 320 10.03 18.24 3.16
CA SER A 320 10.01 17.68 1.81
C SER A 320 9.37 16.28 1.77
N ARG A 321 9.79 15.36 2.66
CA ARG A 321 9.15 14.04 2.79
C ARG A 321 7.67 14.14 3.18
N ALA A 322 7.31 15.02 4.11
CA ALA A 322 5.92 15.26 4.50
C ALA A 322 5.06 15.87 3.38
N ALA A 323 5.64 16.64 2.45
CA ALA A 323 4.97 17.08 1.24
C ALA A 323 4.77 15.92 0.24
N GLN A 324 5.80 15.08 0.03
CA GLN A 324 5.73 13.91 -0.84
C GLN A 324 4.68 12.89 -0.36
N TYR A 325 4.64 12.57 0.94
CA TYR A 325 3.62 11.68 1.51
C TYR A 325 2.20 12.22 1.34
N ARG A 326 1.97 13.52 1.58
CA ARG A 326 0.65 14.16 1.34
C ARG A 326 0.27 14.12 -0.14
N ALA A 327 1.20 14.40 -1.05
CA ALA A 327 0.95 14.31 -2.49
C ALA A 327 0.60 12.88 -2.94
N GLY A 328 1.34 11.88 -2.44
CA GLY A 328 1.06 10.46 -2.68
C GLY A 328 -0.32 10.03 -2.16
N TRP A 329 -0.66 10.38 -0.92
CA TRP A 329 -1.96 10.06 -0.32
C TRP A 329 -3.12 10.71 -1.07
N LEU A 330 -3.00 11.98 -1.47
CA LEU A 330 -3.99 12.66 -2.31
C LEU A 330 -4.13 12.01 -3.70
N SER A 331 -3.04 11.48 -4.27
CA SER A 331 -3.08 10.72 -5.52
C SER A 331 -3.84 9.40 -5.36
N ILE A 332 -3.56 8.65 -4.30
CA ILE A 332 -4.25 7.40 -3.95
C ILE A 332 -5.74 7.65 -3.71
N ARG A 333 -6.09 8.70 -2.96
CA ARG A 333 -7.49 9.11 -2.70
C ARG A 333 -8.24 9.42 -4.01
N ARG A 334 -7.65 10.21 -4.91
CA ARG A 334 -8.24 10.50 -6.24
C ARG A 334 -8.41 9.24 -7.09
N SER A 335 -7.39 8.37 -7.14
CA SER A 335 -7.48 7.08 -7.86
C SER A 335 -8.56 6.15 -7.29
N SER A 336 -8.73 6.14 -5.97
CA SER A 336 -9.80 5.38 -5.29
C SER A 336 -11.19 5.94 -5.62
N GLN A 337 -11.36 7.26 -5.56
CA GLN A 337 -12.61 7.94 -5.94
C GLN A 337 -12.95 7.72 -7.43
N GLN A 338 -11.97 7.83 -8.33
CA GLN A 338 -12.18 7.60 -9.77
C GLN A 338 -12.58 6.16 -10.06
N ARG A 339 -11.97 5.17 -9.39
CA ARG A 339 -12.37 3.76 -9.51
C ARG A 339 -13.78 3.51 -8.98
N ARG A 340 -14.16 4.08 -7.82
CA ARG A 340 -15.54 3.98 -7.30
C ARG A 340 -16.55 4.63 -8.26
N GLY A 341 -16.24 5.79 -8.84
CA GLY A 341 -17.09 6.44 -9.85
C GLY A 341 -17.25 5.61 -11.12
N ALA A 342 -16.17 4.98 -11.61
CA ALA A 342 -16.22 4.10 -12.77
C ALA A 342 -17.06 2.82 -12.50
N VAL A 343 -16.88 2.19 -11.34
CA VAL A 343 -17.68 1.03 -10.92
C VAL A 343 -19.15 1.40 -10.76
N GLY A 344 -19.47 2.51 -10.07
CA GLY A 344 -20.85 2.98 -9.93
C GLY A 344 -21.51 3.25 -11.28
N ALA A 345 -20.82 3.90 -12.21
CA ALA A 345 -21.30 4.13 -13.58
C ALA A 345 -21.50 2.83 -14.37
N GLN A 346 -20.69 1.79 -14.14
CA GLN A 346 -20.89 0.47 -14.72
C GLN A 346 -22.10 -0.24 -14.11
N THR A 347 -22.24 -0.22 -12.77
CA THR A 347 -23.39 -0.79 -12.06
C THR A 347 -24.70 -0.16 -12.55
N HIS A 348 -24.79 1.18 -12.63
CA HIS A 348 -26.01 1.84 -13.13
C HIS A 348 -26.38 1.43 -14.56
N ARG A 349 -25.42 1.24 -15.46
CA ARG A 349 -25.68 0.73 -16.83
C ARG A 349 -26.18 -0.72 -16.81
N LEU A 350 -25.60 -1.56 -15.96
CA LEU A 350 -26.04 -2.95 -15.82
C LEU A 350 -27.45 -3.05 -15.20
N SER A 351 -27.74 -2.26 -14.15
CA SER A 351 -29.08 -2.17 -13.57
C SER A 351 -30.13 -1.68 -14.58
N ALA A 352 -29.80 -0.69 -15.41
CA ALA A 352 -30.67 -0.25 -16.50
C ALA A 352 -30.93 -1.36 -17.53
N ARG A 353 -29.88 -2.06 -17.99
CA ARG A 353 -30.07 -3.16 -18.96
C ARG A 353 -30.78 -4.38 -18.36
N VAL A 354 -30.66 -4.61 -17.04
CA VAL A 354 -31.49 -5.61 -16.35
C VAL A 354 -32.96 -5.21 -16.37
N ALA A 355 -33.29 -3.96 -16.01
CA ALA A 355 -34.68 -3.49 -16.06
C ALA A 355 -35.30 -3.60 -17.47
N GLU A 356 -34.56 -3.21 -18.52
CA GLU A 356 -34.98 -3.41 -19.92
C GLU A 356 -35.29 -4.89 -20.22
N LEU A 357 -34.42 -5.82 -19.79
CA LEU A 357 -34.61 -7.26 -19.99
C LEU A 357 -35.78 -7.85 -19.16
N GLU A 358 -36.10 -7.26 -18.00
CA GLU A 358 -37.27 -7.63 -17.20
C GLU A 358 -38.58 -7.14 -17.85
N GLU A 359 -38.59 -5.95 -18.45
CA GLU A 359 -39.72 -5.47 -19.25
C GLU A 359 -39.92 -6.30 -20.54
N GLU A 360 -38.84 -6.65 -21.25
CA GLU A 360 -38.85 -7.57 -22.40
C GLU A 360 -39.44 -8.94 -22.00
N ARG A 361 -39.00 -9.51 -20.86
CA ARG A 361 -39.52 -10.76 -20.28
C ARG A 361 -41.01 -10.68 -19.98
N ASP A 362 -41.45 -9.63 -19.29
CA ASP A 362 -42.83 -9.53 -18.81
C ASP A 362 -43.81 -9.16 -19.94
N LEU A 363 -43.33 -8.55 -21.02
CA LEU A 363 -44.05 -8.49 -22.29
C LEU A 363 -44.24 -9.88 -22.90
N ALA A 364 -43.17 -10.66 -23.06
CA ALA A 364 -43.25 -12.00 -23.64
C ALA A 364 -44.17 -12.96 -22.84
N ILE A 365 -44.16 -12.86 -21.51
CA ILE A 365 -45.08 -13.60 -20.63
C ILE A 365 -46.55 -13.19 -20.88
N ARG A 366 -46.84 -11.88 -20.93
CA ARG A 366 -48.21 -11.38 -21.21
C ARG A 366 -48.71 -11.87 -22.56
N GLU A 367 -47.93 -11.73 -23.63
CA GLU A 367 -48.34 -12.21 -24.95
C GLU A 367 -48.59 -13.73 -24.98
N ARG A 368 -47.73 -14.52 -24.32
CA ARG A 368 -47.90 -15.98 -24.19
C ARG A 368 -49.23 -16.31 -23.51
N ASP A 369 -49.56 -15.60 -22.43
CA ASP A 369 -50.74 -15.89 -21.63
C ASP A 369 -52.03 -15.39 -22.30
N GLU A 370 -51.97 -14.28 -23.04
CA GLU A 370 -53.02 -13.82 -23.96
C GLU A 370 -53.27 -14.84 -25.08
N ARG A 371 -52.23 -15.32 -25.76
CA ARG A 371 -52.32 -16.42 -26.76
C ARG A 371 -52.96 -17.67 -26.12
N ALA A 372 -52.54 -18.06 -24.92
CA ALA A 372 -53.12 -19.19 -24.21
C ALA A 372 -54.59 -18.96 -23.80
N VAL A 373 -55.00 -17.73 -23.44
CA VAL A 373 -56.41 -17.38 -23.21
C VAL A 373 -57.21 -17.47 -24.52
N ALA A 374 -56.68 -17.00 -25.65
CA ALA A 374 -57.31 -17.10 -26.96
C ALA A 374 -57.52 -18.57 -27.39
N TRP A 375 -56.48 -19.40 -27.31
CA TRP A 375 -56.59 -20.85 -27.54
C TRP A 375 -57.64 -21.51 -26.63
N ARG A 376 -57.66 -21.15 -25.33
CA ARG A 376 -58.69 -21.64 -24.40
C ARG A 376 -60.10 -21.12 -24.71
N ARG A 377 -60.29 -20.00 -25.42
CA ARG A 377 -61.59 -19.57 -25.96
C ARG A 377 -61.98 -20.45 -27.16
N MET A 378 -61.13 -20.51 -28.19
CA MET A 378 -61.37 -21.32 -29.40
C MET A 378 -61.71 -22.78 -29.07
N LEU A 379 -61.01 -23.42 -28.13
CA LEU A 379 -61.30 -24.80 -27.69
C LEU A 379 -62.66 -24.96 -26.99
N ARG A 380 -63.18 -23.93 -26.31
CA ARG A 380 -64.54 -23.96 -25.72
C ARG A 380 -65.60 -23.76 -26.78
N ASP A 381 -65.39 -22.84 -27.71
CA ASP A 381 -66.36 -22.54 -28.76
C ASP A 381 -66.43 -23.65 -29.81
N ALA A 382 -65.31 -24.35 -30.09
CA ALA A 382 -65.30 -25.59 -30.87
C ALA A 382 -66.00 -26.77 -30.15
N ARG A 383 -65.97 -26.84 -28.81
CA ARG A 383 -66.77 -27.82 -28.04
C ARG A 383 -68.27 -27.51 -28.15
N ARG A 384 -68.66 -26.26 -27.89
CA ARG A 384 -70.03 -25.74 -28.06
C ARG A 384 -70.58 -25.99 -29.47
N GLY A 385 -69.77 -25.76 -30.50
CA GLY A 385 -70.14 -26.03 -31.90
C GLY A 385 -70.44 -27.50 -32.16
N ARG A 386 -69.61 -28.42 -31.64
CA ARG A 386 -69.88 -29.88 -31.72
C ARG A 386 -71.10 -30.30 -30.91
N GLU A 387 -71.34 -29.69 -29.76
CA GLU A 387 -72.55 -29.94 -28.94
C GLU A 387 -73.83 -29.46 -29.65
N LEU A 388 -73.78 -28.30 -30.33
CA LEU A 388 -74.88 -27.80 -31.16
C LEU A 388 -75.13 -28.70 -32.37
N ALA A 389 -74.07 -29.09 -33.10
CA ALA A 389 -74.17 -29.95 -34.27
C ALA A 389 -74.77 -31.32 -33.95
N ARG A 390 -74.40 -31.91 -32.79
CA ARG A 390 -75.03 -33.14 -32.27
C ARG A 390 -76.53 -32.94 -32.07
N ARG A 391 -76.94 -31.92 -31.31
CA ARG A 391 -78.38 -31.63 -31.06
C ARG A 391 -79.18 -31.46 -32.36
N VAL A 392 -78.63 -30.75 -33.35
CA VAL A 392 -79.28 -30.55 -34.66
C VAL A 392 -79.40 -31.87 -35.42
N ARG A 393 -78.35 -32.70 -35.45
CA ARG A 393 -78.37 -34.04 -36.05
C ARG A 393 -79.37 -34.96 -35.36
N ASP A 394 -79.39 -34.96 -34.04
CA ASP A 394 -80.22 -35.85 -33.23
C ASP A 394 -81.71 -35.49 -33.40
N GLU A 395 -82.06 -34.19 -33.36
CA GLU A 395 -83.44 -33.75 -33.64
C GLU A 395 -83.84 -33.98 -35.12
N LEU A 396 -82.90 -33.89 -36.07
CA LEU A 396 -83.16 -34.28 -37.47
C LEU A 396 -83.44 -35.79 -37.60
N ALA A 397 -82.72 -36.64 -36.85
CA ALA A 397 -82.96 -38.08 -36.82
C ALA A 397 -84.34 -38.40 -36.21
N ASP A 398 -84.71 -37.76 -35.10
CA ASP A 398 -86.03 -37.89 -34.48
C ASP A 398 -87.17 -37.42 -35.40
N ARG A 399 -86.97 -36.28 -36.11
CA ARG A 399 -87.92 -35.78 -37.11
C ARG A 399 -88.08 -36.73 -38.28
N LEU A 400 -86.99 -37.31 -38.79
CA LEU A 400 -87.02 -38.30 -39.87
C LEU A 400 -87.69 -39.61 -39.42
N ALA A 401 -87.44 -40.08 -38.20
CA ALA A 401 -88.14 -41.21 -37.62
C ALA A 401 -89.65 -40.94 -37.52
N GLY A 402 -90.03 -39.79 -36.95
CA GLY A 402 -91.44 -39.37 -36.84
C GLY A 402 -92.15 -39.22 -38.18
N VAL A 403 -91.43 -38.90 -39.27
CA VAL A 403 -91.96 -38.92 -40.64
C VAL A 403 -92.11 -40.37 -41.14
N ALA A 404 -91.09 -41.21 -41.00
CA ALA A 404 -91.13 -42.61 -41.42
C ALA A 404 -92.30 -43.37 -40.76
N THR A 405 -92.48 -43.23 -39.45
CA THR A 405 -93.56 -43.90 -38.71
C THR A 405 -94.95 -43.48 -39.21
N ARG A 406 -95.15 -42.22 -39.60
CA ARG A 406 -96.44 -41.74 -40.17
C ARG A 406 -96.74 -42.32 -41.56
N VAL A 407 -95.73 -42.77 -42.29
CA VAL A 407 -95.86 -43.43 -43.59
C VAL A 407 -95.88 -44.98 -43.44
N GLY A 408 -95.86 -45.48 -42.20
CA GLY A 408 -95.87 -46.92 -41.89
C GLY A 408 -94.51 -47.61 -42.00
N GLY A 409 -93.42 -46.85 -42.11
CA GLY A 409 -92.05 -47.36 -42.17
C GLY A 409 -91.30 -47.25 -40.84
N GLN A 410 -90.43 -48.23 -40.57
CA GLN A 410 -89.43 -48.18 -39.49
C GLN A 410 -88.09 -47.71 -40.08
N ILE A 411 -87.37 -46.83 -39.38
CA ILE A 411 -86.00 -46.44 -39.75
C ILE A 411 -85.09 -46.57 -38.52
N ASP A 412 -83.89 -47.13 -38.71
CA ASP A 412 -82.88 -47.24 -37.66
C ASP A 412 -82.08 -45.92 -37.58
N THR A 413 -82.46 -45.06 -36.63
CA THR A 413 -81.77 -43.80 -36.35
C THR A 413 -80.37 -44.02 -35.77
N ALA A 414 -80.12 -45.12 -35.07
CA ALA A 414 -78.83 -45.41 -34.46
C ALA A 414 -77.78 -45.89 -35.49
N ASP A 415 -78.19 -46.63 -36.52
CA ASP A 415 -77.32 -46.97 -37.65
C ASP A 415 -77.11 -45.78 -38.60
N LEU A 416 -78.15 -44.96 -38.81
CA LEU A 416 -78.06 -43.72 -39.59
C LEU A 416 -77.10 -42.70 -38.94
N VAL A 417 -77.24 -42.41 -37.64
CA VAL A 417 -76.35 -41.49 -36.92
C VAL A 417 -74.91 -41.98 -36.94
N ARG A 418 -74.68 -43.29 -36.74
CA ARG A 418 -73.32 -43.88 -36.76
C ARG A 418 -72.64 -43.75 -38.13
N ARG A 419 -73.40 -43.89 -39.22
CA ARG A 419 -72.89 -43.67 -40.59
C ARG A 419 -72.57 -42.20 -40.85
N LEU A 420 -73.44 -41.28 -40.41
CA LEU A 420 -73.20 -39.84 -40.52
C LEU A 420 -71.98 -39.39 -39.69
N GLU A 421 -71.80 -39.92 -38.47
CA GLU A 421 -70.62 -39.68 -37.66
C GLU A 421 -69.34 -40.16 -38.35
N ALA A 422 -69.32 -41.39 -38.89
CA ALA A 422 -68.16 -41.95 -39.57
C ALA A 422 -67.72 -41.10 -40.78
N THR A 423 -68.66 -40.67 -41.63
CA THR A 423 -68.37 -39.79 -42.76
C THR A 423 -67.83 -38.43 -42.29
N PHE A 424 -68.47 -37.83 -41.27
CA PHE A 424 -68.06 -36.52 -40.76
C PHE A 424 -66.70 -36.54 -40.04
N THR A 425 -66.31 -37.65 -39.40
CA THR A 425 -64.95 -37.81 -38.88
C THR A 425 -63.92 -37.90 -40.01
N ALA A 426 -64.18 -38.67 -41.07
CA ALA A 426 -63.26 -38.78 -42.21
C ALA A 426 -63.11 -37.43 -42.96
N GLU A 427 -64.18 -36.66 -43.06
CA GLU A 427 -64.18 -35.32 -43.67
C GLU A 427 -63.43 -34.29 -42.80
N ILE A 428 -63.54 -34.35 -41.47
CA ILE A 428 -62.72 -33.54 -40.55
C ILE A 428 -61.24 -33.92 -40.63
N ASP A 429 -60.91 -35.21 -40.55
CA ASP A 429 -59.51 -35.67 -40.54
C ASP A 429 -58.81 -35.40 -41.89
N GLY A 430 -59.57 -35.36 -43.00
CA GLY A 430 -59.09 -34.88 -44.30
C GLY A 430 -59.00 -33.34 -44.45
N ALA A 431 -59.61 -32.57 -43.55
CA ALA A 431 -59.65 -31.10 -43.58
C ALA A 431 -58.73 -30.43 -42.55
N ILE A 432 -58.12 -31.18 -41.62
CA ILE A 432 -57.06 -30.67 -40.75
C ILE A 432 -55.79 -30.46 -41.60
N PRO A 433 -55.27 -29.22 -41.74
CA PRO A 433 -53.97 -29.03 -42.35
C PRO A 433 -52.92 -29.66 -41.46
N LEU A 434 -52.09 -30.55 -42.03
CA LEU A 434 -50.85 -30.96 -41.37
C LEU A 434 -50.03 -29.71 -41.04
N PRO A 435 -49.40 -29.64 -39.86
CA PRO A 435 -48.58 -28.48 -39.51
C PRO A 435 -47.47 -28.31 -40.55
N PRO A 436 -47.18 -27.09 -41.01
CA PRO A 436 -46.10 -26.87 -41.97
C PRO A 436 -44.77 -27.33 -41.36
N ASP A 437 -43.96 -28.03 -42.15
CA ASP A 437 -42.64 -28.48 -41.74
C ASP A 437 -41.84 -27.30 -41.18
N ILE A 438 -41.36 -27.43 -39.93
CA ILE A 438 -40.47 -26.45 -39.32
C ILE A 438 -39.17 -26.46 -40.14
N PRO A 439 -38.79 -25.37 -40.83
CA PRO A 439 -37.63 -25.41 -41.71
C PRO A 439 -36.36 -25.58 -40.88
N THR A 440 -35.69 -26.72 -41.03
CA THR A 440 -34.46 -27.13 -40.32
C THR A 440 -33.22 -26.30 -40.70
N SER A 441 -33.40 -25.06 -41.16
CA SER A 441 -32.35 -24.18 -41.66
C SER A 441 -32.67 -22.69 -41.44
N ALA A 442 -33.22 -22.34 -40.28
CA ALA A 442 -32.90 -21.04 -39.69
C ALA A 442 -31.54 -21.19 -38.98
N ALA A 443 -30.45 -20.81 -39.66
CA ALA A 443 -29.13 -20.80 -39.04
C ALA A 443 -29.17 -19.91 -37.79
N VAL A 444 -28.60 -20.39 -36.68
CA VAL A 444 -28.38 -19.55 -35.49
C VAL A 444 -27.64 -18.29 -35.97
N PRO A 445 -28.15 -17.07 -35.73
CA PRO A 445 -27.40 -15.87 -36.02
C PRO A 445 -26.15 -15.92 -35.15
N ALA A 446 -25.00 -16.19 -35.76
CA ALA A 446 -23.72 -16.20 -35.07
C ALA A 446 -23.60 -14.89 -34.30
N ALA A 447 -23.44 -14.99 -32.97
CA ALA A 447 -23.58 -13.85 -32.07
C ALA A 447 -22.73 -12.69 -32.61
N SER A 448 -23.39 -11.59 -32.98
CA SER A 448 -22.74 -10.48 -33.68
C SER A 448 -21.55 -10.04 -32.85
N ALA A 449 -20.34 -10.30 -33.36
CA ALA A 449 -19.13 -10.14 -32.59
C ALA A 449 -18.99 -8.66 -32.25
N VAL A 450 -19.24 -8.32 -30.98
CA VAL A 450 -19.00 -6.98 -30.44
C VAL A 450 -17.60 -6.59 -30.87
N PRO A 451 -17.41 -5.48 -31.60
CA PRO A 451 -16.08 -5.07 -32.01
C PRO A 451 -15.23 -4.84 -30.77
N VAL A 452 -14.35 -5.81 -30.47
CA VAL A 452 -13.29 -5.64 -29.49
C VAL A 452 -12.53 -4.39 -29.93
N PRO A 453 -12.43 -3.34 -29.12
CA PRO A 453 -11.70 -2.14 -29.49
C PRO A 453 -10.26 -2.57 -29.76
N ALA A 454 -9.86 -2.49 -31.04
CA ALA A 454 -8.61 -3.09 -31.50
C ALA A 454 -7.46 -2.56 -30.66
N SER A 455 -6.70 -3.46 -30.03
CA SER A 455 -5.55 -3.07 -29.22
C SER A 455 -4.54 -2.35 -30.11
N THR A 456 -4.47 -1.03 -29.98
CA THR A 456 -3.59 -0.16 -30.75
C THR A 456 -2.14 -0.32 -30.28
N ALA A 457 -1.54 -1.45 -30.65
CA ALA A 457 -0.13 -1.77 -30.48
C ALA A 457 0.76 -0.96 -31.45
N SER A 458 0.56 0.35 -31.48
CA SER A 458 1.45 1.35 -32.06
C SER A 458 1.06 2.73 -31.49
N SER A 459 1.97 3.58 -31.03
CA SER A 459 3.40 3.61 -31.35
C SER A 459 4.33 3.44 -30.14
N SER A 460 5.36 2.61 -30.32
CA SER A 460 6.61 2.74 -29.57
C SER A 460 7.34 3.99 -30.06
N GLY A 461 7.11 5.13 -29.40
CA GLY A 461 7.87 6.36 -29.65
C GLY A 461 9.36 6.07 -29.49
N ALA A 462 10.12 6.20 -30.58
CA ALA A 462 11.48 5.68 -30.64
C ALA A 462 12.41 6.42 -29.67
N ARG A 463 12.93 5.69 -28.67
CA ARG A 463 14.22 6.03 -28.07
C ARG A 463 15.27 5.88 -29.18
N ALA A 464 15.76 7.00 -29.69
CA ALA A 464 16.90 7.01 -30.59
C ALA A 464 18.10 6.34 -29.89
N GLY A 465 18.52 5.19 -30.40
CA GLY A 465 19.67 4.46 -29.89
C GLY A 465 20.96 5.13 -30.30
N SER A 466 21.41 6.14 -29.56
CA SER A 466 22.73 6.77 -29.73
C SER A 466 23.86 5.83 -29.29
N SER A 467 24.10 4.79 -30.09
CA SER A 467 25.30 3.93 -30.01
C SER A 467 26.35 4.45 -30.99
N ALA A 468 26.98 5.57 -30.65
CA ALA A 468 28.22 6.01 -31.28
C ALA A 468 29.40 5.57 -30.39
N SER A 469 30.30 4.76 -30.93
CA SER A 469 31.42 4.21 -30.18
C SER A 469 32.51 5.25 -29.92
N THR A 470 32.97 5.35 -28.67
CA THR A 470 34.31 5.83 -28.33
C THR A 470 34.92 4.84 -27.33
N ALA A 471 36.19 4.48 -27.53
CA ALA A 471 36.85 3.40 -26.80
C ALA A 471 37.75 3.88 -25.66
N GLY A 472 38.01 2.98 -24.71
CA GLY A 472 38.98 3.13 -23.62
C GLY A 472 38.47 3.90 -22.38
N SER A 473 39.10 3.76 -21.21
CA SER A 473 40.08 2.75 -20.80
C SER A 473 40.32 2.83 -19.29
N THR A 474 40.38 1.68 -18.59
CA THR A 474 40.94 1.52 -17.22
C THR A 474 40.27 2.35 -16.10
N THR A 475 40.32 2.01 -14.81
CA THR A 475 41.18 1.08 -14.03
C THR A 475 40.36 0.45 -12.87
N GLY A 476 40.95 -0.41 -12.03
CA GLY A 476 40.31 -0.94 -10.81
C GLY A 476 40.17 0.08 -9.66
N ALA A 477 39.81 -0.31 -8.43
CA ALA A 477 39.75 -1.68 -7.90
C ALA A 477 38.83 -1.81 -6.64
N CYS A 478 38.75 -3.03 -6.11
CA CYS A 478 38.27 -3.41 -4.77
C CYS A 478 39.25 -4.46 -4.19
N PRO A 479 39.22 -4.81 -2.88
CA PRO A 479 38.67 -4.13 -1.70
C PRO A 479 39.83 -3.75 -0.73
N PRO A 480 39.76 -3.86 0.62
CA PRO A 480 39.57 -5.12 1.38
C PRO A 480 38.60 -4.99 2.59
N ALA A 481 38.61 -5.96 3.51
CA ALA A 481 37.67 -6.07 4.65
C ALA A 481 38.35 -6.40 5.99
N GLY A 482 37.62 -6.23 7.11
CA GLY A 482 38.02 -6.63 8.47
C GLY A 482 38.72 -5.53 9.30
N PRO A 483 38.93 -5.74 10.63
CA PRO A 483 38.83 -7.00 11.38
C PRO A 483 37.79 -7.00 12.53
N SER A 484 37.68 -8.14 13.23
CA SER A 484 36.80 -8.39 14.39
C SER A 484 37.29 -7.78 15.71
N GLY A 485 36.38 -7.54 16.67
CA GLY A 485 36.70 -7.08 18.03
C GLY A 485 35.71 -7.54 19.11
N SER A 486 36.23 -8.26 20.11
CA SER A 486 35.59 -9.01 21.21
C SER A 486 34.40 -8.41 21.99
N ARG A 487 33.49 -9.29 22.41
CA ARG A 487 32.46 -9.09 23.45
C ARG A 487 33.04 -9.34 24.87
N PRO A 488 32.62 -8.55 25.88
CA PRO A 488 32.51 -9.02 27.27
C PRO A 488 31.04 -9.12 27.74
N VAL A 489 30.83 -9.75 28.89
CA VAL A 489 29.51 -9.89 29.56
C VAL A 489 29.59 -9.23 30.94
N PRO A 490 28.61 -8.41 31.34
CA PRO A 490 28.43 -8.05 32.74
C PRO A 490 27.64 -9.15 33.47
N THR A 491 28.22 -9.68 34.55
CA THR A 491 27.56 -10.57 35.52
C THR A 491 27.09 -9.79 36.74
N SER A 492 26.13 -10.36 37.49
CA SER A 492 25.77 -9.96 38.87
C SER A 492 25.08 -8.60 39.02
N SER A 493 24.29 -8.36 40.08
CA SER A 493 23.66 -9.27 41.05
C SER A 493 22.45 -8.60 41.71
N ALA A 494 21.72 -9.33 42.54
CA ALA A 494 20.64 -8.78 43.37
C ALA A 494 21.11 -7.72 44.37
N ALA A 495 20.26 -6.70 44.55
CA ALA A 495 20.07 -5.89 45.75
C ALA A 495 18.59 -5.50 45.80
#